data_AF-A0A9P8EYS5-F1
#
_entry.id   AF-A0A9P8EYS5-F1
#
_cell.length_a   1.000
_cell.length_b   1.000
_cell.length_c   1.000
_cell.angle_alpha   90.00
_cell.angle_beta   90.00
_cell.angle_gamma   90.00
#
_symmetry.space_group_name_H-M   'P 1'
#
loop_
_entity.id
_entity.type
_entity.pdbx_description
1 polymer ?
#
loop_
_entity_poly.entity_id
_entity_poly.type
_entity_poly.pdbx_seq_one_letter_code
_entity_poly.pdbx_strand_id
1 'polypeptide(L)'
;MVRRFQSAAERESDGRDKGYSGILEADLMRSEAKIEALNHPDPNSPLVYRRDASGAITIIEQDEEDRPKTKEEGLAKWREYVEMRFLRGEDQDFDYKLVDEDESYDDLEWERREREESYFGQEEAEFVGEGEKQGETGIQDY
;
A
#
# COMPACT_ATOMS: atom_id res chain seq x y z
N MET A 1 -5.15 -17.57 -1.48
CA MET A 1 -6.47 -16.98 -1.16
C MET A 1 -7.52 -17.23 -2.23
N VAL A 2 -7.33 -16.78 -3.48
CA VAL A 2 -8.39 -16.89 -4.53
C VAL A 2 -8.41 -18.24 -5.26
N ARG A 3 -7.25 -18.83 -5.57
CA ARG A 3 -7.12 -20.05 -6.40
C ARG A 3 -7.84 -21.30 -5.84
N ARG A 4 -8.07 -21.35 -4.53
CA ARG A 4 -8.83 -22.46 -3.91
C ARG A 4 -10.29 -22.51 -4.36
N PHE A 5 -10.86 -21.36 -4.74
CA PHE A 5 -12.24 -21.24 -5.24
C PHE A 5 -12.35 -21.43 -6.75
N GLN A 6 -11.23 -21.65 -7.45
CA GLN A 6 -11.24 -21.93 -8.88
C GLN A 6 -11.96 -23.27 -9.12
N SER A 7 -12.88 -23.28 -10.08
CA SER A 7 -13.58 -24.49 -10.53
C SER A 7 -12.68 -25.36 -11.42
N ALA A 8 -13.08 -26.61 -11.64
CA ALA A 8 -12.37 -27.50 -12.57
C ALA A 8 -12.38 -26.94 -14.01
N ALA A 9 -13.52 -26.40 -14.46
CA ALA A 9 -13.65 -25.80 -15.78
C ALA A 9 -12.75 -24.56 -15.96
N GLU A 10 -12.67 -23.68 -14.95
CA GLU A 10 -11.75 -22.53 -14.99
C GLU A 10 -10.28 -22.98 -15.03
N ARG A 11 -9.91 -24.05 -14.32
CA ARG A 11 -8.55 -24.61 -14.37
C ARG A 11 -8.21 -25.21 -15.72
N GLU A 12 -9.15 -25.93 -16.33
CA GLU A 12 -8.96 -26.54 -17.64
C GLU A 12 -8.83 -25.48 -18.73
N SER A 13 -9.66 -24.42 -18.68
CA SER A 13 -9.52 -23.27 -19.59
C SER A 13 -8.16 -22.62 -19.42
N ASP A 14 -7.78 -22.25 -18.20
CA ASP A 14 -6.48 -21.63 -17.90
C ASP A 14 -5.30 -22.49 -18.36
N GLY A 15 -5.41 -23.82 -18.19
CA GLY A 15 -4.40 -24.76 -18.64
C GLY A 15 -4.32 -24.88 -20.16
N ARG A 16 -5.45 -24.83 -20.87
CA ARG A 16 -5.48 -24.80 -22.34
C ARG A 16 -4.87 -23.51 -22.89
N ASP A 17 -5.19 -22.37 -22.27
CA ASP A 17 -4.71 -21.06 -22.69
C ASP A 17 -3.20 -20.89 -22.47
N LYS A 18 -2.67 -21.37 -21.34
CA LYS A 18 -1.24 -21.31 -21.00
C LYS A 18 -0.38 -22.38 -21.66
N GLY A 19 -1.00 -23.51 -22.03
CA GLY A 19 -0.28 -24.70 -22.50
C GLY A 19 0.66 -25.29 -21.44
N TYR A 20 1.40 -26.35 -21.82
CA TYR A 20 2.25 -27.09 -20.89
C TYR A 20 3.42 -26.24 -20.35
N SER A 21 4.10 -25.48 -21.21
CA SER A 21 5.24 -24.65 -20.81
C SER A 21 4.83 -23.57 -19.83
N GLY A 22 3.71 -22.88 -20.06
CA GLY A 22 3.23 -21.82 -19.17
C GLY A 22 2.75 -22.35 -17.83
N ILE A 23 2.19 -23.57 -17.78
CA ILE A 23 1.84 -24.23 -16.51
C ILE A 23 3.12 -24.49 -15.70
N LEU A 24 4.16 -25.06 -16.34
CA LEU A 24 5.42 -25.40 -15.69
C LEU A 24 6.14 -24.15 -15.15
N GLU A 25 6.24 -23.10 -15.96
CA GLU A 25 6.82 -21.82 -15.55
C GLU A 25 6.07 -21.23 -14.34
N ALA A 26 4.74 -21.23 -14.39
CA ALA A 26 3.94 -20.69 -13.30
C ALA A 26 4.04 -21.55 -12.03
N ASP A 27 4.21 -22.87 -12.14
CA ASP A 27 4.47 -23.76 -11.00
C ASP A 27 5.87 -23.51 -10.41
N LEU A 28 6.89 -23.31 -11.26
CA LEU A 28 8.25 -22.99 -10.82
C LEU A 28 8.27 -21.67 -10.04
N MET A 29 7.74 -20.59 -10.62
CA MET A 29 7.64 -19.27 -9.98
C MET A 29 6.93 -19.34 -8.63
N ARG A 30 5.81 -20.09 -8.55
CA ARG A 30 5.11 -20.30 -7.27
C ARG A 30 5.92 -21.08 -6.26
N SER A 31 6.72 -22.06 -6.71
CA SER A 31 7.57 -22.85 -5.82
C SER A 31 8.71 -22.02 -5.25
N GLU A 32 9.31 -21.16 -6.06
CA GLU A 32 10.36 -20.22 -5.64
C GLU A 32 9.81 -19.20 -4.65
N ALA A 33 8.65 -18.60 -4.95
CA ALA A 33 7.98 -17.68 -4.03
C ALA A 33 7.62 -18.33 -2.67
N LYS A 34 7.24 -19.61 -2.66
CA LYS A 34 6.99 -20.36 -1.42
C LYS A 34 8.26 -20.59 -0.59
N ILE A 35 9.39 -20.85 -1.26
CA ILE A 35 10.68 -21.04 -0.59
C ILE A 35 11.15 -19.71 -0.01
N GLU A 36 11.02 -18.63 -0.79
CA GLU A 36 11.37 -17.28 -0.35
C GLU A 36 10.54 -16.87 0.88
N ALA A 37 9.23 -17.03 0.84
CA ALA A 37 8.35 -16.73 1.98
C ALA A 37 8.60 -17.62 3.21
N LEU A 38 9.20 -18.81 3.04
CA LEU A 38 9.62 -19.65 4.15
C LEU A 38 10.92 -19.13 4.81
N ASN A 39 11.85 -18.60 4.01
CA ASN A 39 13.12 -18.06 4.48
C ASN A 39 12.98 -16.63 5.03
N HIS A 40 12.06 -15.86 4.45
CA HIS A 40 11.76 -14.47 4.77
C HIS A 40 10.27 -14.32 5.12
N PRO A 41 9.85 -14.81 6.29
CA PRO A 41 8.46 -14.71 6.71
C PRO A 41 8.06 -13.25 6.94
N ASP A 42 7.00 -12.82 6.25
CA ASP A 42 6.39 -11.51 6.42
C ASP A 42 5.36 -11.55 7.58
N PRO A 43 5.57 -10.83 8.69
CA PRO A 43 4.64 -10.81 9.82
C PRO A 43 3.28 -10.18 9.46
N ASN A 44 3.25 -9.32 8.44
CA ASN A 44 2.03 -8.67 7.94
C ASN A 44 1.27 -9.56 6.94
N SER A 45 1.83 -10.71 6.55
CA SER A 45 1.19 -11.60 5.61
C SER A 45 0.04 -12.37 6.27
N PRO A 46 -1.15 -12.41 5.65
CA PRO A 46 -2.27 -13.21 6.16
C PRO A 46 -2.05 -14.73 5.97
N LEU A 47 -0.92 -15.13 5.37
CA LEU A 47 -0.56 -16.52 5.11
C LEU A 47 0.78 -16.85 5.77
N VAL A 48 0.85 -18.02 6.40
CA VAL A 48 2.08 -18.56 6.99
C VAL A 48 2.52 -19.78 6.19
N TYR A 49 3.80 -19.83 5.85
CA TYR A 49 4.43 -20.92 5.12
C TYR A 49 5.18 -21.83 6.09
N ARG A 50 4.91 -23.15 6.05
CA ARG A 50 5.56 -24.14 6.93
C ARG A 50 5.86 -25.43 6.18
N ARG A 51 6.97 -26.10 6.53
CA ARG A 51 7.23 -27.46 6.06
C ARG A 51 6.47 -28.48 6.90
N ASP A 52 5.77 -29.40 6.25
CA ASP A 52 5.13 -30.52 6.92
C ASP A 52 6.11 -31.69 7.16
N ALA A 53 5.63 -32.78 7.75
CA ALA A 53 6.43 -33.98 8.03
C ALA A 53 7.01 -34.66 6.78
N SER A 54 6.43 -34.41 5.59
CA SER A 54 6.95 -34.91 4.31
C SER A 54 8.01 -33.99 3.69
N GLY A 55 8.22 -32.81 4.28
CA GLY A 55 9.11 -31.78 3.77
C GLY A 55 8.46 -30.85 2.73
N ALA A 56 7.17 -31.04 2.43
CA ALA A 56 6.42 -30.19 1.51
C ALA A 56 6.05 -28.86 2.18
N ILE A 57 6.08 -27.77 1.41
CA ILE A 57 5.67 -26.45 1.90
C ILE A 57 4.15 -26.34 1.85
N THR A 58 3.55 -26.23 3.02
CA THR A 58 2.12 -25.99 3.23
C THR A 58 1.87 -24.52 3.57
N ILE A 59 0.71 -24.04 3.14
CA ILE A 59 0.26 -22.66 3.38
C ILE A 59 -0.96 -22.74 4.26
N ILE A 60 -0.93 -22.01 5.36
CA ILE A 60 -2.05 -21.85 6.28
C ILE A 60 -2.39 -20.38 6.43
N GLU A 61 -3.61 -20.08 6.82
CA GLU A 61 -3.96 -18.74 7.25
C GLU A 61 -3.28 -18.44 8.60
N GLN A 62 -2.84 -17.18 8.77
CA GLN A 62 -2.26 -16.72 10.03
C GLN A 62 -3.31 -16.77 11.15
N ASP A 63 -4.54 -16.36 10.85
CA ASP A 63 -5.73 -16.53 11.69
C ASP A 63 -6.77 -17.39 10.95
N GLU A 64 -7.33 -18.39 11.64
CA GLU A 64 -8.36 -19.27 11.08
C GLU A 64 -9.68 -18.52 10.82
N GLU A 65 -10.02 -17.54 11.66
CA GLU A 65 -11.19 -16.68 11.47
C GLU A 65 -11.06 -15.84 10.20
N ASP A 66 -9.82 -15.54 9.79
CA ASP A 66 -9.52 -14.81 8.58
C ASP A 66 -9.57 -15.64 7.30
N ARG A 67 -9.82 -16.95 7.40
CA ARG A 67 -9.96 -17.79 6.21
C ARG A 67 -11.14 -17.30 5.35
N PRO A 68 -10.89 -16.88 4.09
CA PRO A 68 -11.98 -16.48 3.20
C PRO A 68 -12.91 -17.67 2.95
N LYS A 69 -14.21 -17.41 2.91
CA LYS A 69 -15.27 -18.40 2.65
C LYS A 69 -15.75 -18.33 1.20
N THR A 70 -15.52 -17.21 0.52
CA THR A 70 -15.88 -16.99 -0.89
C THR A 70 -14.71 -16.49 -1.72
N LYS A 71 -14.86 -16.55 -3.05
CA LYS A 71 -13.88 -16.04 -4.00
C LYS A 71 -13.72 -14.53 -3.86
N GLU A 72 -14.83 -13.83 -3.64
CA GLU A 72 -14.93 -12.38 -3.48
C GLU A 72 -14.21 -11.91 -2.21
N GLU A 73 -14.46 -12.57 -1.07
CA GLU A 73 -13.75 -12.30 0.18
C GLU A 73 -12.24 -12.55 0.03
N GLY A 74 -11.87 -13.67 -0.62
CA GLY A 74 -10.47 -13.99 -0.87
C GLY A 74 -9.77 -12.98 -1.76
N LEU A 75 -10.49 -12.36 -2.70
CA LEU A 75 -9.96 -11.31 -3.57
C LEU A 75 -9.84 -9.98 -2.83
N ALA A 76 -10.83 -9.63 -2.00
CA ALA A 76 -10.82 -8.42 -1.18
C ALA A 76 -9.62 -8.43 -0.21
N LYS A 77 -9.43 -9.52 0.53
CA LYS A 77 -8.29 -9.67 1.44
C LYS A 77 -6.94 -9.64 0.73
N TRP A 78 -6.85 -10.27 -0.45
CA TRP A 78 -5.63 -10.20 -1.25
C TRP A 78 -5.31 -8.78 -1.71
N ARG A 79 -6.34 -8.03 -2.15
CA ARG A 79 -6.17 -6.62 -2.55
C ARG A 79 -5.70 -5.77 -1.39
N GLU A 80 -6.37 -5.87 -0.24
CA GLU A 80 -6.00 -5.16 0.99
C GLU A 80 -4.56 -5.46 1.40
N TYR A 81 -4.15 -6.74 1.38
CA TYR A 81 -2.77 -7.12 1.67
C TYR A 81 -1.76 -6.48 0.71
N VAL A 82 -2.01 -6.55 -0.60
CA VAL A 82 -1.11 -5.97 -1.61
C VAL A 82 -1.06 -4.44 -1.49
N GLU A 83 -2.20 -3.80 -1.23
CA GLU A 83 -2.29 -2.35 -1.00
C GLU A 83 -1.50 -1.93 0.22
N MET A 84 -1.65 -2.63 1.35
CA MET A 84 -0.89 -2.33 2.56
C MET A 84 0.61 -2.61 2.39
N ARG A 85 0.99 -3.67 1.68
CA ARG A 85 2.40 -3.94 1.32
C ARG A 85 2.97 -2.80 0.48
N PHE A 86 2.20 -2.33 -0.50
CA PHE A 86 2.58 -1.20 -1.35
C PHE A 86 2.77 0.07 -0.52
N LEU A 87 1.79 0.43 0.32
CA LEU A 87 1.85 1.65 1.16
C LEU A 87 2.99 1.64 2.18
N ARG A 88 3.49 0.46 2.58
CA ARG A 88 4.63 0.33 3.50
C ARG A 88 6.00 0.46 2.82
N GLY A 89 6.07 0.58 1.50
CA GLY A 89 7.36 0.59 0.81
C GLY A 89 7.94 -0.81 0.58
N GLU A 90 7.15 -1.87 0.73
CA GLU A 90 7.63 -3.26 0.72
C GLU A 90 7.55 -3.93 -0.66
N ASP A 91 7.12 -3.20 -1.69
CA ASP A 91 7.07 -3.71 -3.05
C ASP A 91 8.39 -3.50 -3.81
N GLN A 92 9.22 -4.54 -3.87
CA GLN A 92 10.56 -4.47 -4.47
C GLN A 92 10.56 -4.19 -5.97
N ASP A 93 9.44 -4.41 -6.65
CA ASP A 93 9.28 -4.15 -8.07
C ASP A 93 8.94 -2.67 -8.36
N PHE A 94 8.66 -1.87 -7.32
CA PHE A 94 8.35 -0.44 -7.42
C PHE A 94 9.47 0.41 -6.82
N ASP A 95 9.97 1.40 -7.57
CA ASP A 95 10.97 2.34 -7.08
C ASP A 95 10.28 3.51 -6.37
N TYR A 96 10.11 3.39 -5.06
CA TYR A 96 9.45 4.39 -4.21
C TYR A 96 10.12 5.76 -4.27
N LYS A 97 11.43 5.81 -4.52
CA LYS A 97 12.17 7.07 -4.59
C LYS A 97 11.69 7.98 -5.72
N LEU A 98 11.16 7.40 -6.79
CA LEU A 98 10.60 8.17 -7.90
C LEU A 98 9.38 9.00 -7.50
N VAL A 99 8.74 8.67 -6.38
CA VAL A 99 7.60 9.42 -5.85
C VAL A 99 8.01 10.16 -4.57
N ASP A 100 8.64 9.46 -3.64
CA ASP A 100 9.00 10.01 -2.32
C ASP A 100 10.08 11.11 -2.39
N GLU A 101 10.95 11.09 -3.39
CA GLU A 101 12.00 12.11 -3.57
C GLU A 101 11.66 13.12 -4.70
N ASP A 102 10.46 13.05 -5.29
CA ASP A 102 10.03 13.95 -6.36
C ASP A 102 9.13 15.07 -5.80
N GLU A 103 9.74 16.23 -5.55
CA GLU A 103 9.09 17.45 -5.07
C GLU A 103 7.94 17.94 -5.98
N SER A 104 7.83 17.46 -7.23
CA SER A 104 6.71 17.84 -8.11
C SER A 104 5.37 17.22 -7.67
N TYR A 105 5.41 16.17 -6.84
CA TYR A 105 4.23 15.60 -6.20
C TYR A 105 3.89 16.24 -4.85
N ASP A 106 4.79 17.08 -4.31
CA ASP A 106 4.55 17.78 -3.05
C ASP A 106 3.60 18.97 -3.24
N ASP A 107 2.74 19.21 -2.25
CA ASP A 107 1.90 20.42 -2.20
C ASP A 107 2.69 21.60 -1.63
N LEU A 108 3.55 22.17 -2.47
CA LEU A 108 4.40 23.32 -2.12
C LEU A 108 3.59 24.56 -1.69
N GLU A 109 2.37 24.73 -2.20
CA GLU A 109 1.49 25.85 -1.81
C GLU A 109 0.97 25.66 -0.38
N TRP A 110 0.60 24.44 -0.03
CA TRP A 110 0.24 24.10 1.36
C TRP A 110 1.42 24.31 2.31
N GLU A 111 2.61 23.80 1.96
CA GLU A 111 3.81 23.94 2.80
C GLU A 111 4.20 25.43 2.99
N ARG A 112 4.11 26.22 1.92
CA ARG A 112 4.33 27.67 1.97
C ARG A 112 3.33 28.34 2.92
N ARG A 113 2.05 27.99 2.85
CA ARG A 113 1.01 28.56 3.71
C ARG A 113 1.24 28.23 5.18
N GLU A 114 1.51 26.97 5.52
CA GLU A 114 1.79 26.55 6.90
C GLU A 114 2.99 27.30 7.48
N ARG A 115 4.05 27.47 6.68
CA ARG A 115 5.23 28.25 7.09
C ARG A 115 4.88 29.72 7.36
N GLU A 116 4.06 30.31 6.50
CA GLU A 116 3.60 31.69 6.61
C GLU A 116 2.68 31.88 7.83
N GLU A 117 1.74 30.96 8.07
CA GLU A 117 0.88 30.94 9.26
C GLU A 117 1.69 30.79 10.56
N SER A 118 2.68 29.89 10.58
CA SER A 118 3.59 29.72 11.71
C SER A 118 4.41 30.98 11.99
N TYR A 119 4.86 31.68 10.94
CA TYR A 119 5.59 32.94 11.04
C TYR A 119 4.70 34.05 11.61
N PHE A 120 3.54 34.30 11.02
CA PHE A 120 2.63 35.36 11.47
C PHE A 120 2.03 35.07 12.85
N GLY A 121 1.81 33.80 13.20
CA GLY A 121 1.31 33.41 14.53
C GLY A 121 2.31 33.70 15.66
N GLN A 122 3.61 33.85 15.36
CA GLN A 122 4.64 34.21 16.33
C GLN A 122 4.87 35.72 16.45
N GLU A 123 4.41 36.52 15.48
CA GLU A 123 4.53 37.98 15.53
C GLU A 123 3.35 38.59 16.30
N GLU A 124 3.65 39.47 17.27
CA GLU A 124 2.65 40.40 17.78
C GLU A 124 2.50 41.56 16.79
N ALA A 125 1.26 41.96 16.51
CA ALA A 125 0.98 43.04 15.57
C ALA A 125 1.59 44.37 16.04
N GLU A 126 2.70 44.78 15.43
CA GLU A 126 3.33 46.08 15.66
C GLU A 126 2.82 47.12 14.65
N PHE A 127 2.36 48.27 15.15
CA PHE A 127 1.88 49.37 14.32
C PHE A 127 3.00 50.40 14.15
N VAL A 128 3.32 50.75 12.90
CA VAL A 128 4.33 51.78 12.60
C VAL A 128 3.69 53.17 12.76
N GLY A 129 3.90 53.82 13.92
CA GLY A 129 3.51 55.20 14.19
C GLY A 129 3.28 55.50 15.69
N GLU A 130 3.53 56.74 16.13
CA GLU A 130 3.17 57.20 17.48
C GLU A 130 1.68 57.58 17.52
N GLY A 131 0.80 56.66 17.98
CA GLY A 131 -0.60 56.99 18.24
C GLY A 131 -1.51 55.78 18.52
N GLU A 132 -2.43 55.92 19.48
CA GLU A 132 -3.51 54.96 19.72
C GLU A 132 -4.53 54.99 18.57
N LYS A 133 -5.04 53.81 18.19
CA LYS A 133 -5.94 53.60 17.05
C LYS A 133 -7.21 54.46 17.16
N GLN A 134 -7.44 55.32 16.17
CA GLN A 134 -8.79 55.74 15.78
C GLN A 134 -9.05 55.29 14.35
N GLY A 135 -10.07 54.45 14.13
CA GLY A 135 -10.63 54.25 12.80
C GLY A 135 -10.83 52.80 12.40
N GLU A 136 -12.09 52.42 12.30
CA GLU A 136 -12.63 51.14 11.84
C GLU A 136 -12.43 50.93 10.33
N THR A 137 -12.37 49.66 9.94
CA THR A 137 -12.93 49.09 8.70
C THR A 137 -12.91 49.95 7.42
N GLY A 138 -11.89 49.74 6.58
CA GLY A 138 -12.11 49.42 5.16
C GLY A 138 -12.91 50.37 4.27
N ILE A 139 -12.92 51.69 4.53
CA ILE A 139 -13.42 52.68 3.56
C ILE A 139 -12.26 53.62 3.22
N GLN A 140 -11.80 53.57 1.97
CA GLN A 140 -10.86 54.54 1.42
C GLN A 140 -11.64 55.75 0.93
N ASP A 141 -11.40 56.91 1.55
CA ASP A 141 -11.75 58.19 0.94
C ASP A 141 -10.72 58.56 -0.14
N TYR A 142 -11.25 59.01 -1.28
CA TYR A 142 -10.66 59.51 -2.54
C TYR A 142 -10.44 58.51 -3.68
#